data_AF-A0A7J6ADA7-F1
#
_entry.id   AF-A0A7J6ADA7-F1
#
_cell.length_a   1.000
_cell.length_b   1.000
_cell.length_c   1.000
_cell.angle_alpha   90.00
_cell.angle_beta   90.00
_cell.angle_gamma   90.00
#
_symmetry.space_group_name_H-M   'P 1'
#
loop_
_entity.id
_entity.type
_entity.pdbx_description
1 polymer ?
#
loop_
_entity_poly.entity_id
_entity_poly.type
_entity_poly.pdbx_seq_one_letter_code
_entity_poly.pdbx_strand_id
1 'polypeptide(L)'
;MSVFKKSCDEIMVTQLYSSKVVLKNTAEAVIVPLKGGISTLNEVYEALIKADVDPVTEQCSNYDYIRQKIVQAHQLLKQSEQTASSGLKCLDESLERLTQDEGKLKSSAMLIGGGIEIHQAGNAIIEAEEEVKKSDAEVNQYECKVSDYESKISQTKRDISEKDDKLKQKCEEIQKVKKQCKSVADFQKKVRSAVHLLDVLSGRASVTEHQTRRFILQEPVMKVMEDVMKATEEITGNKVLYNNGMPKLLKQLKKNSKRLAAICASEDSSEMNTTKCWFCF
;
A
#
# COMPACT_ATOMS: atom_id res chain seq x y z
N MET A 1 -35.87 28.13 -0.49
CA MET A 1 -36.22 28.54 -1.87
C MET A 1 -37.68 28.99 -2.03
N SER A 2 -38.68 28.27 -1.48
CA SER A 2 -40.11 28.62 -1.67
C SER A 2 -40.56 29.92 -0.97
N VAL A 3 -40.04 30.21 0.21
CA VAL A 3 -40.43 31.39 1.01
C VAL A 3 -39.98 32.71 0.35
N PHE A 4 -38.75 32.75 -0.17
CA PHE A 4 -38.20 33.92 -0.86
C PHE A 4 -38.92 34.19 -2.18
N LYS A 5 -39.18 33.15 -2.98
CA LYS A 5 -39.92 33.31 -4.25
C LYS A 5 -41.32 33.90 -4.00
N LYS A 6 -42.01 33.40 -2.97
CA LYS A 6 -43.35 33.87 -2.59
C LYS A 6 -43.37 35.35 -2.16
N SER A 7 -42.38 35.79 -1.39
CA SER A 7 -42.26 37.18 -0.94
C SER A 7 -41.97 38.14 -2.10
N CYS A 8 -41.18 37.73 -3.09
CA CYS A 8 -40.82 38.58 -4.23
C CYS A 8 -41.98 38.74 -5.22
N ASP A 9 -42.72 37.65 -5.44
CA ASP A 9 -43.91 37.66 -6.28
C ASP A 9 -45.01 38.58 -5.65
N GLU A 10 -45.18 38.57 -4.33
CA GLU A 10 -46.14 39.44 -3.62
C GLU A 10 -45.77 40.93 -3.70
N ILE A 11 -44.49 41.28 -3.54
CA ILE A 11 -44.03 42.68 -3.61
C ILE A 11 -44.21 43.25 -5.03
N MET A 12 -43.84 42.49 -6.05
CA MET A 12 -44.00 42.91 -7.45
C MET A 12 -45.46 43.12 -7.85
N VAL A 13 -46.35 42.20 -7.44
CA VAL A 13 -47.79 42.29 -7.75
C VAL A 13 -48.42 43.52 -7.10
N THR A 14 -48.03 43.83 -5.86
CA THR A 14 -48.61 44.97 -5.11
C THR A 14 -48.20 46.33 -5.69
N GLN A 15 -46.93 46.47 -6.13
CA GLN A 15 -46.45 47.72 -6.72
C GLN A 15 -47.04 47.98 -8.12
N LEU A 16 -47.15 46.95 -8.98
CA LEU A 16 -47.79 47.04 -10.29
C LEU A 16 -49.28 47.44 -10.19
N TYR A 17 -49.98 46.88 -9.21
CA TYR A 17 -51.37 47.24 -8.94
C TYR A 17 -51.49 48.71 -8.53
N SER A 18 -50.60 49.20 -7.68
CA SER A 18 -50.57 50.61 -7.25
C SER A 18 -50.34 51.58 -8.41
N SER A 19 -49.37 51.33 -9.30
CA SER A 19 -49.10 52.21 -10.45
C SER A 19 -50.29 52.29 -11.42
N LYS A 20 -50.99 51.16 -11.62
CA LYS A 20 -52.18 51.09 -12.47
C LYS A 20 -53.34 51.93 -11.91
N VAL A 21 -53.49 51.96 -10.58
CA VAL A 21 -54.49 52.80 -9.89
C VAL A 21 -54.16 54.30 -10.05
N VAL A 22 -52.89 54.69 -9.89
CA VAL A 22 -52.44 56.08 -10.07
C VAL A 22 -52.72 56.59 -11.49
N LEU A 23 -52.46 55.76 -12.50
CA LEU A 23 -52.73 56.05 -13.92
C LEU A 23 -54.21 56.33 -14.16
N LYS A 24 -55.09 55.47 -13.64
CA LYS A 24 -56.55 55.60 -13.79
C LYS A 24 -57.07 56.89 -13.14
N ASN A 25 -56.68 57.14 -11.89
CA ASN A 25 -57.14 58.30 -11.14
C ASN A 25 -56.65 59.62 -11.77
N THR A 26 -55.42 59.65 -12.28
CA THR A 26 -54.86 60.82 -12.98
C THR A 26 -55.62 61.10 -14.27
N ALA A 27 -55.90 60.08 -15.09
CA ALA A 27 -56.63 60.24 -16.34
C ALA A 27 -58.03 60.82 -16.11
N GLU A 28 -58.77 60.30 -15.12
CA GLU A 28 -60.08 60.81 -14.74
C GLU A 28 -60.02 62.29 -14.29
N ALA A 29 -59.02 62.65 -13.48
CA ALA A 29 -58.84 64.01 -12.97
C ALA A 29 -58.40 65.03 -14.05
N VAL A 30 -57.70 64.61 -15.09
CA VAL A 30 -57.28 65.45 -16.23
C VAL A 30 -58.45 65.75 -17.17
N ILE A 31 -59.29 64.76 -17.45
CA ILE A 31 -60.39 64.87 -18.43
C ILE A 31 -61.42 65.94 -18.04
N VAL A 32 -61.74 66.06 -16.76
CA VAL A 32 -62.78 66.97 -16.25
C VAL A 32 -62.50 68.45 -16.57
N PRO A 33 -61.36 69.04 -16.15
CA PRO A 33 -61.04 70.44 -16.47
C PRO A 33 -60.71 70.63 -17.95
N LEU A 34 -60.11 69.64 -18.63
CA LEU A 34 -59.85 69.70 -20.07
C LEU A 34 -61.15 69.88 -20.88
N LYS A 35 -62.17 69.06 -20.58
CA LYS A 35 -63.49 69.17 -21.21
C LYS A 35 -64.11 70.55 -20.95
N GLY A 36 -64.02 71.04 -19.71
CA GLY A 36 -64.49 72.38 -19.36
C GLY A 36 -63.77 73.49 -20.13
N GLY A 37 -62.43 73.40 -20.26
CA GLY A 37 -61.62 74.35 -21.02
C GLY A 37 -62.00 74.39 -22.51
N ILE A 38 -62.17 73.22 -23.13
CA ILE A 38 -62.58 73.09 -24.54
C ILE A 38 -64.00 73.64 -24.75
N SER A 39 -64.95 73.33 -23.87
CA SER A 39 -66.31 73.89 -23.94
C SER A 39 -66.30 75.42 -23.84
N THR A 40 -65.47 75.97 -22.95
CA THR A 40 -65.33 77.43 -22.77
C THR A 40 -64.70 78.10 -23.99
N LEU A 41 -63.72 77.46 -24.64
CA LEU A 41 -63.15 77.92 -25.91
C LEU A 41 -64.18 77.93 -27.04
N ASN A 42 -65.05 76.92 -27.10
CA ASN A 42 -66.13 76.89 -28.07
C ASN A 42 -67.08 78.07 -27.89
N GLU A 43 -67.39 78.45 -26.64
CA GLU A 43 -68.18 79.66 -26.34
C GLU A 43 -67.49 80.96 -26.78
N VAL A 44 -66.16 81.03 -26.72
CA VAL A 44 -65.38 82.17 -27.25
C VAL A 44 -65.55 82.29 -28.76
N TYR A 45 -65.42 81.18 -29.50
CA TYR A 45 -65.61 81.17 -30.95
C TYR A 45 -67.01 81.65 -31.35
N GLU A 46 -68.05 81.14 -30.68
CA GLU A 46 -69.43 81.56 -30.90
C GLU A 46 -69.65 83.05 -30.62
N ALA A 47 -69.03 83.58 -29.57
CA ALA A 47 -69.13 85.00 -29.21
C ALA A 47 -68.39 85.90 -30.22
N LEU A 48 -67.26 85.45 -30.77
CA LEU A 48 -66.49 86.14 -31.80
C LEU A 48 -67.26 86.22 -33.13
N ILE A 49 -67.94 85.14 -33.54
CA ILE A 49 -68.75 85.10 -34.77
C ILE A 49 -69.90 86.12 -34.72
N LYS A 50 -70.45 86.36 -33.54
CA LYS A 50 -71.59 87.26 -33.30
C LYS A 50 -71.18 88.70 -33.00
N ALA A 51 -69.88 88.98 -32.93
CA ALA A 51 -69.38 90.28 -32.52
C ALA A 51 -69.38 91.28 -33.68
N ASP A 52 -70.02 92.44 -33.47
CA ASP A 52 -69.93 93.60 -34.37
C ASP A 52 -68.91 94.63 -33.83
N VAL A 53 -68.18 95.26 -34.76
CA VAL A 53 -67.20 96.32 -34.46
C VAL A 53 -67.78 97.67 -34.87
N ASP A 54 -67.90 98.59 -33.92
CA ASP A 54 -68.39 99.94 -34.18
C ASP A 54 -67.37 100.72 -35.04
N PRO A 55 -67.75 101.24 -36.22
CA PRO A 55 -66.81 101.82 -37.18
C PRO A 55 -66.24 103.19 -36.77
N VAL A 56 -66.74 103.81 -35.68
CA VAL A 56 -66.31 105.14 -35.21
C VAL A 56 -65.49 105.05 -33.93
N THR A 57 -65.88 104.15 -33.02
CA THR A 57 -65.24 103.94 -31.71
C THR A 57 -64.25 102.78 -31.70
N GLU A 58 -64.24 101.94 -32.74
CA GLU A 58 -63.45 100.70 -32.89
C GLU A 58 -63.69 99.67 -31.77
N GLN A 59 -64.77 99.81 -30.99
CA GLN A 59 -65.07 98.92 -29.87
C GLN A 59 -65.92 97.72 -30.30
N CYS A 60 -65.58 96.54 -29.76
CA CYS A 60 -66.30 95.30 -29.98
C CYS A 60 -67.42 95.14 -28.93
N SER A 61 -68.64 94.91 -29.42
CA SER A 61 -69.87 94.77 -28.62
C SER A 61 -69.85 93.65 -27.57
N ASN A 62 -68.92 92.69 -27.66
CA ASN A 62 -68.86 91.51 -26.80
C ASN A 62 -67.47 91.28 -26.15
N TYR A 63 -66.63 92.31 -26.11
CA TYR A 63 -65.22 92.23 -25.71
C TYR A 63 -65.01 91.64 -24.31
N ASP A 64 -65.71 92.15 -23.28
CA ASP A 64 -65.50 91.74 -21.89
C ASP A 64 -65.89 90.27 -21.65
N TYR A 65 -66.96 89.81 -22.29
CA TYR A 65 -67.40 88.42 -22.23
C TYR A 65 -66.38 87.47 -22.87
N ILE A 66 -65.87 87.81 -24.06
CA ILE A 66 -64.81 87.05 -24.74
C ILE A 66 -63.56 86.97 -23.86
N ARG A 67 -63.13 88.09 -23.28
CA ARG A 67 -61.95 88.15 -22.41
C ARG A 67 -62.13 87.28 -21.16
N GLN A 68 -63.29 87.34 -20.51
CA GLN A 68 -63.60 86.51 -19.34
C GLN A 68 -63.53 85.01 -19.67
N LYS A 69 -64.13 84.60 -20.80
CA LYS A 69 -64.15 83.19 -21.23
C LYS A 69 -62.77 82.68 -21.62
N ILE A 70 -61.93 83.51 -22.24
CA ILE A 70 -60.51 83.19 -22.48
C ILE A 70 -59.77 82.92 -21.16
N VAL A 71 -59.95 83.78 -20.15
CA VAL A 71 -59.33 83.60 -18.84
C VAL A 71 -59.81 82.31 -18.17
N GLN A 72 -61.11 82.02 -18.24
CA GLN A 72 -61.68 80.79 -17.68
C GLN A 72 -61.14 79.53 -18.38
N ALA A 73 -61.08 79.52 -19.72
CA ALA A 73 -60.50 78.41 -20.48
C ALA A 73 -59.03 78.20 -20.13
N HIS A 74 -58.25 79.29 -20.02
CA HIS A 74 -56.85 79.23 -19.64
C HIS A 74 -56.67 78.59 -18.25
N GLN A 75 -57.47 78.99 -17.27
CA GLN A 75 -57.42 78.45 -15.91
C GLN A 75 -57.69 76.93 -15.89
N LEU A 76 -58.73 76.49 -16.62
CA LEU A 76 -59.12 75.07 -16.68
C LEU A 76 -58.07 74.22 -17.40
N LEU A 77 -57.53 74.70 -18.53
CA LEU A 77 -56.46 74.00 -19.24
C LEU A 77 -55.18 73.93 -18.41
N LYS A 78 -54.84 75.00 -17.68
CA LYS A 78 -53.70 75.01 -16.75
C LYS A 78 -53.88 74.03 -15.60
N GLN A 79 -55.08 73.91 -15.03
CA GLN A 79 -55.38 72.89 -14.01
C GLN A 79 -55.22 71.45 -14.55
N SER A 80 -55.67 71.21 -15.78
CA SER A 80 -55.50 69.91 -16.46
C SER A 80 -54.02 69.55 -16.63
N GLU A 81 -53.20 70.51 -17.09
CA GLU A 81 -51.75 70.34 -17.28
C GLU A 81 -51.01 70.07 -15.96
N GLN A 82 -51.35 70.82 -14.91
CA GLN A 82 -50.79 70.61 -13.56
C GLN A 82 -51.12 69.24 -13.00
N THR A 83 -52.36 68.77 -13.22
CA THR A 83 -52.81 67.45 -12.78
C THR A 83 -52.08 66.34 -13.55
N ALA A 84 -51.92 66.49 -14.87
CA ALA A 84 -51.15 65.55 -15.69
C ALA A 84 -49.67 65.50 -15.24
N SER A 85 -49.06 66.65 -15.01
CA SER A 85 -47.66 66.76 -14.55
C SER A 85 -47.45 66.11 -13.18
N SER A 86 -48.40 66.31 -12.26
CA SER A 86 -48.36 65.68 -10.94
C SER A 86 -48.48 64.15 -11.03
N GLY A 87 -49.37 63.64 -11.88
CA GLY A 87 -49.51 62.20 -12.09
C GLY A 87 -48.29 61.58 -12.79
N LEU A 88 -47.67 62.30 -13.73
CA LEU A 88 -46.42 61.86 -14.38
C LEU A 88 -45.31 61.72 -13.35
N LYS A 89 -45.14 62.72 -12.48
CA LYS A 89 -44.16 62.68 -11.38
C LYS A 89 -44.39 61.49 -10.44
N CYS A 90 -45.63 61.20 -10.07
CA CYS A 90 -45.95 60.03 -9.24
C CYS A 90 -45.61 58.70 -9.91
N LEU A 91 -45.76 58.60 -11.25
CA LEU A 91 -45.38 57.41 -12.00
C LEU A 91 -43.86 57.25 -12.08
N ASP A 92 -43.11 58.34 -12.30
CA ASP A 92 -41.64 58.32 -12.28
C ASP A 92 -41.10 57.86 -10.91
N GLU A 93 -41.63 58.38 -9.81
CA GLU A 93 -41.30 57.93 -8.45
C GLU A 93 -41.65 56.45 -8.20
N SER A 94 -42.65 55.91 -8.91
CA SER A 94 -42.97 54.48 -8.86
C SER A 94 -41.98 53.64 -9.68
N LEU A 95 -41.54 54.13 -10.83
CA LEU A 95 -40.59 53.46 -11.71
C LEU A 95 -39.20 53.34 -11.04
N GLU A 96 -38.75 54.40 -10.38
CA GLU A 96 -37.49 54.40 -9.64
C GLU A 96 -37.47 53.34 -8.53
N ARG A 97 -38.58 53.24 -7.76
CA ARG A 97 -38.73 52.22 -6.70
C ARG A 97 -38.67 50.80 -7.25
N LEU A 98 -39.40 50.52 -8.33
CA LEU A 98 -39.39 49.21 -8.99
C LEU A 98 -37.98 48.83 -9.48
N THR A 99 -37.27 49.78 -10.07
CA THR A 99 -35.89 49.57 -10.56
C THR A 99 -34.93 49.26 -9.42
N GLN A 100 -35.08 49.96 -8.29
CA GLN A 100 -34.26 49.72 -7.11
C GLN A 100 -34.54 48.34 -6.49
N ASP A 101 -35.81 47.94 -6.42
CA ASP A 101 -36.21 46.65 -5.87
C ASP A 101 -35.77 45.48 -6.76
N GLU A 102 -35.81 45.63 -8.09
CA GLU A 102 -35.25 44.65 -9.03
C GLU A 102 -33.73 44.44 -8.80
N GLY A 103 -32.99 45.53 -8.59
CA GLY A 103 -31.56 45.46 -8.28
C GLY A 103 -31.26 44.71 -6.98
N LYS A 104 -31.99 45.00 -5.90
CA LYS A 104 -31.86 44.30 -4.61
C LYS A 104 -32.18 42.81 -4.73
N LEU A 105 -33.21 42.47 -5.51
CA LEU A 105 -33.64 41.10 -5.74
C LEU A 105 -32.56 40.29 -6.47
N LYS A 106 -32.00 40.85 -7.55
CA LYS A 106 -30.90 40.24 -8.32
C LYS A 106 -29.68 39.98 -7.43
N SER A 107 -29.29 40.96 -6.62
CA SER A 107 -28.16 40.82 -5.69
C SER A 107 -28.39 39.71 -4.66
N SER A 108 -29.59 39.66 -4.07
CA SER A 108 -29.95 38.63 -3.09
C SER A 108 -29.94 37.22 -3.69
N ALA A 109 -30.46 37.06 -4.92
CA ALA A 109 -30.45 35.78 -5.62
C ALA A 109 -29.03 35.27 -5.91
N MET A 110 -28.12 36.17 -6.29
CA MET A 110 -26.70 35.85 -6.52
C MET A 110 -26.00 35.38 -5.23
N LEU A 111 -26.22 36.09 -4.11
CA LEU A 111 -25.66 35.70 -2.80
C LEU A 111 -26.15 34.31 -2.36
N ILE A 112 -27.45 34.03 -2.53
CA ILE A 112 -28.02 32.73 -2.19
C ILE A 112 -27.45 31.62 -3.09
N GLY A 113 -27.37 31.86 -4.40
CA GLY A 113 -26.81 30.91 -5.37
C GLY A 113 -25.37 30.55 -5.02
N GLY A 114 -24.51 31.55 -4.81
CA GLY A 114 -23.12 31.33 -4.40
C GLY A 114 -23.01 30.58 -3.07
N GLY A 115 -23.89 30.85 -2.09
CA GLY A 115 -23.93 30.10 -0.83
C GLY A 115 -24.28 28.62 -1.01
N ILE A 116 -25.22 28.29 -1.91
CA ILE A 116 -25.57 26.90 -2.24
C ILE A 116 -24.39 26.19 -2.90
N GLU A 117 -23.73 26.83 -3.86
CA GLU A 117 -22.56 26.28 -4.55
C GLU A 117 -21.40 26.01 -3.58
N ILE A 118 -21.14 26.94 -2.66
CA ILE A 118 -20.12 26.77 -1.60
C ILE A 118 -20.47 25.57 -0.71
N HIS A 119 -21.73 25.42 -0.30
CA HIS A 119 -22.15 24.29 0.53
C HIS A 119 -22.00 22.96 -0.22
N GLN A 120 -22.34 22.90 -1.50
CA GLN A 120 -22.17 21.71 -2.32
C GLN A 120 -20.70 21.34 -2.48
N ALA A 121 -19.84 22.32 -2.76
CA ALA A 121 -18.39 22.12 -2.82
C ALA A 121 -17.83 21.64 -1.48
N GLY A 122 -18.30 22.19 -0.36
CA GLY A 122 -17.93 21.76 0.98
C GLY A 122 -18.28 20.31 1.27
N ASN A 123 -19.51 19.88 0.91
CA ASN A 123 -19.91 18.48 1.06
C ASN A 123 -19.04 17.53 0.22
N ALA A 124 -18.74 17.90 -1.04
CA ALA A 124 -17.88 17.10 -1.91
C ALA A 124 -16.44 16.99 -1.37
N ILE A 125 -15.91 18.04 -0.74
CA ILE A 125 -14.61 18.00 -0.05
C ILE A 125 -14.66 17.02 1.12
N ILE A 126 -15.71 17.06 1.94
CA ILE A 126 -15.87 16.14 3.09
C ILE A 126 -15.92 14.69 2.61
N GLU A 127 -16.71 14.39 1.58
CA GLU A 127 -16.79 13.05 0.99
C GLU A 127 -15.42 12.58 0.48
N ALA A 128 -14.70 13.44 -0.24
CA ALA A 128 -13.36 13.13 -0.73
C ALA A 128 -12.36 12.91 0.43
N GLU A 129 -12.42 13.70 1.51
CA GLU A 129 -11.59 13.52 2.69
C GLU A 129 -11.88 12.20 3.42
N GLU A 130 -13.15 11.77 3.46
CA GLU A 130 -13.53 10.47 4.03
C GLU A 130 -13.00 9.31 3.18
N GLU A 131 -13.08 9.41 1.85
CA GLU A 131 -12.51 8.41 0.94
C GLU A 131 -10.98 8.32 1.06
N VAL A 132 -10.29 9.47 1.18
CA VAL A 132 -8.84 9.51 1.41
C VAL A 132 -8.50 8.81 2.73
N LYS A 133 -9.21 9.12 3.83
CA LYS A 133 -8.99 8.46 5.13
C LYS A 133 -9.18 6.95 5.04
N LYS A 134 -10.21 6.49 4.32
CA LYS A 134 -10.45 5.07 4.11
C LYS A 134 -9.30 4.42 3.32
N SER A 135 -8.88 5.06 2.23
CA SER A 135 -7.76 4.60 1.41
C SER A 135 -6.46 4.52 2.23
N ASP A 136 -6.16 5.54 3.03
CA ASP A 136 -4.98 5.56 3.91
C ASP A 136 -5.02 4.40 4.91
N ALA A 137 -6.20 4.10 5.48
CA ALA A 137 -6.35 2.97 6.39
C ALA A 137 -6.07 1.63 5.69
N GLU A 138 -6.53 1.45 4.45
CA GLU A 138 -6.26 0.26 3.64
C GLU A 138 -4.77 0.14 3.29
N VAL A 139 -4.12 1.24 2.89
CA VAL A 139 -2.67 1.28 2.61
C VAL A 139 -1.87 0.86 3.84
N ASN A 140 -2.16 1.43 5.01
CA ASN A 140 -1.51 1.06 6.27
C ASN A 140 -1.70 -0.43 6.61
N GLN A 141 -2.89 -0.98 6.35
CA GLN A 141 -3.16 -2.40 6.57
C GLN A 141 -2.29 -3.28 5.65
N TYR A 142 -2.16 -2.92 4.37
CA TYR A 142 -1.33 -3.66 3.43
C TYR A 142 0.16 -3.53 3.75
N GLU A 143 0.61 -2.35 4.17
CA GLU A 143 1.99 -2.12 4.60
C GLU A 143 2.36 -3.05 5.77
N CYS A 144 1.49 -3.16 6.77
CA CYS A 144 1.66 -4.12 7.87
C CYS A 144 1.74 -5.58 7.40
N LYS A 145 0.92 -5.98 6.42
CA LYS A 145 0.97 -7.34 5.85
C LYS A 145 2.28 -7.59 5.10
N VAL A 146 2.77 -6.62 4.34
CA VAL A 146 4.05 -6.73 3.62
C VAL A 146 5.18 -6.93 4.62
N SER A 147 5.25 -6.12 5.68
CA SER A 147 6.28 -6.27 6.72
C SER A 147 6.21 -7.63 7.43
N ASP A 148 5.02 -8.16 7.69
CA ASP A 148 4.86 -9.50 8.27
C ASP A 148 5.39 -10.61 7.34
N TYR A 149 5.10 -10.52 6.04
CA TYR A 149 5.64 -11.46 5.05
C TYR A 149 7.16 -11.35 4.91
N GLU A 150 7.72 -10.14 4.88
CA GLU A 150 9.17 -9.92 4.85
C GLU A 150 9.88 -10.55 6.05
N SER A 151 9.28 -10.43 7.24
CA SER A 151 9.77 -11.06 8.47
C SER A 151 9.76 -12.58 8.36
N LYS A 152 8.65 -13.17 7.88
CA LYS A 152 8.50 -14.63 7.67
C LYS A 152 9.50 -15.17 6.64
N ILE A 153 9.70 -14.45 5.53
CA ILE A 153 10.70 -14.80 4.51
C ILE A 153 12.10 -14.77 5.12
N SER A 154 12.42 -13.72 5.88
CA SER A 154 13.71 -13.57 6.53
C SER A 154 13.98 -14.69 7.54
N GLN A 155 12.99 -15.08 8.33
CA GLN A 155 13.11 -16.21 9.25
C GLN A 155 13.32 -17.52 8.50
N THR A 156 12.52 -17.79 7.47
CA THR A 156 12.63 -19.01 6.66
C THR A 156 14.01 -19.12 6.00
N LYS A 157 14.55 -18.01 5.50
CA LYS A 157 15.90 -17.95 4.93
C LYS A 157 16.98 -18.33 5.95
N ARG A 158 16.86 -17.86 7.19
CA ARG A 158 17.78 -18.25 8.29
C ARG A 158 17.68 -19.74 8.59
N ASP A 159 16.46 -20.27 8.71
CA ASP A 159 16.22 -21.69 9.01
C ASP A 159 16.76 -22.61 7.91
N ILE A 160 16.65 -22.22 6.64
CA ILE A 160 17.23 -22.96 5.50
C ILE A 160 18.76 -22.98 5.61
N SER A 161 19.38 -21.82 5.85
CA SER A 161 20.84 -21.72 5.99
C SER A 161 21.36 -22.61 7.12
N GLU A 162 20.70 -22.58 8.29
CA GLU A 162 21.10 -23.40 9.44
C GLU A 162 20.98 -24.90 9.14
N LYS A 163 19.90 -25.30 8.45
CA LYS A 163 19.72 -26.71 8.05
C LYS A 163 20.76 -27.15 7.03
N ASP A 164 21.14 -26.29 6.09
CA ASP A 164 22.17 -26.58 5.09
C ASP A 164 23.56 -26.77 5.73
N ASP A 165 23.92 -25.94 6.70
CA ASP A 165 25.15 -26.09 7.47
C ASP A 165 25.20 -27.43 8.23
N LYS A 166 24.09 -27.82 8.87
CA LYS A 166 23.97 -29.11 9.55
C LYS A 166 24.06 -30.29 8.57
N LEU A 167 23.45 -30.17 7.39
CA LEU A 167 23.53 -31.17 6.33
C LEU A 167 24.98 -31.37 5.88
N LYS A 168 25.72 -30.27 5.67
CA LYS A 168 27.12 -30.29 5.27
C LYS A 168 27.98 -31.02 6.32
N GLN A 169 27.80 -30.70 7.60
CA GLN A 169 28.48 -31.40 8.69
C GLN A 169 28.19 -32.91 8.69
N LYS A 170 26.93 -33.30 8.51
CA LYS A 170 26.54 -34.73 8.46
C LYS A 170 27.15 -35.45 7.26
N CYS A 171 27.24 -34.81 6.11
CA CYS A 171 27.91 -35.36 4.93
C CYS A 171 29.41 -35.62 5.18
N GLU A 172 30.10 -34.71 5.88
CA GLU A 172 31.51 -34.88 6.27
C GLU A 172 31.68 -36.07 7.23
N GLU A 173 30.81 -36.22 8.22
CA GLU A 173 30.78 -37.36 9.14
C GLU A 173 30.57 -38.68 8.37
N ILE A 174 29.60 -38.73 7.45
CA ILE A 174 29.34 -39.90 6.60
C ILE A 174 30.58 -40.26 5.77
N GLN A 175 31.28 -39.28 5.18
CA GLN A 175 32.50 -39.55 4.44
C GLN A 175 33.60 -40.16 5.31
N LYS A 176 33.73 -39.68 6.56
CA LYS A 176 34.68 -40.23 7.53
C LYS A 176 34.36 -41.69 7.85
N VAL A 177 33.10 -42.01 8.15
CA VAL A 177 32.65 -43.39 8.41
C VAL A 177 32.87 -44.27 7.17
N LYS A 178 32.56 -43.77 5.96
CA LYS A 178 32.79 -44.49 4.71
C LYS A 178 34.27 -44.87 4.52
N LYS A 179 35.21 -43.98 4.88
CA LYS A 179 36.64 -44.30 4.87
C LYS A 179 36.98 -45.40 5.88
N GLN A 180 36.42 -45.32 7.10
CA GLN A 180 36.63 -46.34 8.14
C GLN A 180 36.10 -47.72 7.72
N CYS A 181 34.90 -47.80 7.12
CA CYS A 181 34.36 -49.07 6.62
C CYS A 181 35.27 -49.74 5.59
N LYS A 182 35.91 -48.97 4.69
CA LYS A 182 36.89 -49.52 3.74
C LYS A 182 38.09 -50.11 4.47
N SER A 183 38.67 -49.38 5.43
CA SER A 183 39.79 -49.87 6.23
C SER A 183 39.43 -51.14 7.03
N VAL A 184 38.22 -51.22 7.58
CA VAL A 184 37.72 -52.41 8.28
C VAL A 184 37.55 -53.60 7.33
N ALA A 185 37.03 -53.37 6.12
CA ALA A 185 36.91 -54.43 5.11
C ALA A 185 38.28 -54.99 4.69
N ASP A 186 39.27 -54.13 4.52
CA ASP A 186 40.65 -54.54 4.22
C ASP A 186 41.27 -55.35 5.37
N PHE A 187 41.05 -54.90 6.62
CA PHE A 187 41.49 -55.65 7.80
C PHE A 187 40.81 -57.02 7.89
N GLN A 188 39.49 -57.08 7.70
CA GLN A 188 38.73 -58.34 7.70
C GLN A 188 39.25 -59.31 6.63
N LYS A 189 39.60 -58.82 5.44
CA LYS A 189 40.22 -59.63 4.38
C LYS A 189 41.54 -60.24 4.86
N LYS A 190 42.41 -59.44 5.47
CA LYS A 190 43.70 -59.92 6.01
C LYS A 190 43.52 -60.96 7.13
N VAL A 191 42.60 -60.71 8.07
CA VAL A 191 42.29 -61.66 9.15
C VAL A 191 41.79 -62.99 8.60
N ARG A 192 40.88 -62.97 7.61
CA ARG A 192 40.37 -64.20 6.98
C ARG A 192 41.49 -65.01 6.32
N SER A 193 42.44 -64.35 5.65
CA SER A 193 43.61 -65.02 5.08
C SER A 193 44.49 -65.67 6.15
N ALA A 194 44.74 -64.98 7.27
CA ALA A 194 45.52 -65.52 8.37
C ALA A 194 44.85 -66.75 9.00
N VAL A 195 43.54 -66.70 9.26
CA VAL A 195 42.76 -67.85 9.77
C VAL A 195 42.86 -69.04 8.83
N HIS A 196 42.67 -68.82 7.51
CA HIS A 196 42.77 -69.90 6.53
C HIS A 196 44.15 -70.57 6.51
N LEU A 197 45.23 -69.79 6.62
CA LEU A 197 46.59 -70.35 6.72
C LEU A 197 46.78 -71.18 7.97
N LEU A 198 46.25 -70.73 9.11
CA LEU A 198 46.31 -71.48 10.38
C LEU A 198 45.52 -72.78 10.30
N ASP A 199 44.34 -72.80 9.65
CA ASP A 199 43.56 -74.02 9.43
C ASP A 199 44.35 -75.04 8.61
N VAL A 200 45.01 -74.60 7.52
CA VAL A 200 45.87 -75.46 6.69
C VAL A 200 47.04 -76.02 7.50
N LEU A 201 47.71 -75.18 8.30
CA LEU A 201 48.82 -75.61 9.15
C LEU A 201 48.36 -76.60 10.23
N SER A 202 47.22 -76.35 10.87
CA SER A 202 46.64 -77.23 11.89
C SER A 202 46.31 -78.62 11.31
N GLY A 203 45.74 -78.68 10.10
CA GLY A 203 45.50 -79.93 9.39
C GLY A 203 46.79 -80.69 9.10
N ARG A 204 47.84 -80.01 8.61
CA ARG A 204 49.16 -80.62 8.38
C ARG A 204 49.81 -81.11 9.68
N ALA A 205 49.77 -80.29 10.74
CA ALA A 205 50.30 -80.62 12.05
C ALA A 205 49.62 -81.89 12.60
N SER A 206 48.30 -82.00 12.46
CA SER A 206 47.53 -83.18 12.86
C SER A 206 47.93 -84.44 12.08
N VAL A 207 48.16 -84.34 10.77
CA VAL A 207 48.67 -85.46 9.93
C VAL A 207 50.09 -85.85 10.36
N THR A 208 50.96 -84.87 10.62
CA THR A 208 52.33 -85.12 11.10
C THR A 208 52.37 -85.61 12.56
N GLU A 209 51.44 -85.21 13.41
CA GLU A 209 51.30 -85.69 14.79
C GLU A 209 50.87 -87.15 14.82
N HIS A 210 50.02 -87.56 13.86
CA HIS A 210 49.66 -88.95 13.65
C HIS A 210 50.84 -89.79 13.11
N GLN A 211 51.89 -89.15 12.58
CA GLN A 211 53.03 -89.84 11.94
C GLN A 211 54.39 -89.66 12.64
N THR A 212 54.66 -88.65 13.47
CA THR A 212 55.98 -88.47 14.10
C THR A 212 55.98 -87.51 15.30
N ARG A 213 56.33 -88.03 16.48
CA ARG A 213 56.13 -87.41 17.79
C ARG A 213 57.21 -86.39 18.23
N ARG A 214 57.83 -85.57 17.35
CA ARG A 214 59.00 -84.76 17.82
C ARG A 214 59.42 -83.42 17.21
N PHE A 215 58.76 -82.78 16.22
CA PHE A 215 59.31 -81.54 15.65
C PHE A 215 58.24 -80.45 15.42
N ILE A 216 58.19 -79.47 16.33
CA ILE A 216 57.49 -78.20 16.07
C ILE A 216 58.38 -77.37 15.15
N LEU A 217 57.92 -77.11 13.92
CA LEU A 217 58.60 -76.27 12.94
C LEU A 217 58.67 -74.81 13.44
N GLN A 218 59.84 -74.43 13.95
CA GLN A 218 60.13 -73.17 14.61
C GLN A 218 60.24 -71.98 13.64
N GLU A 219 60.68 -72.25 12.40
CA GLU A 219 60.96 -71.22 11.38
C GLU A 219 59.69 -70.57 10.80
N PRO A 220 58.61 -71.32 10.47
CA PRO A 220 57.33 -70.72 10.06
C PRO A 220 56.70 -69.86 11.15
N VAL A 221 56.83 -70.27 12.42
CA VAL A 221 56.31 -69.52 13.58
C VAL A 221 57.04 -68.19 13.73
N MET A 222 58.36 -68.18 13.51
CA MET A 222 59.18 -66.96 13.58
C MET A 222 58.80 -65.96 12.47
N LYS A 223 58.53 -66.46 11.26
CA LYS A 223 58.13 -65.64 10.11
C LYS A 223 56.76 -64.98 10.28
N VAL A 224 55.78 -65.74 10.80
CA VAL A 224 54.45 -65.20 11.15
C VAL A 224 54.55 -64.14 12.25
N MET A 225 55.41 -64.35 13.25
CA MET A 225 55.64 -63.33 14.30
C MET A 225 56.25 -62.05 13.74
N GLU A 226 57.14 -62.13 12.76
CA GLU A 226 57.79 -60.97 12.13
C GLU A 226 56.79 -60.14 11.29
N ASP A 227 55.92 -60.81 10.52
CA ASP A 227 54.86 -60.16 9.73
C ASP A 227 53.81 -59.47 10.61
N VAL A 228 53.42 -60.11 11.72
CA VAL A 228 52.53 -59.50 12.72
C VAL A 228 53.20 -58.29 13.39
N MET A 229 54.52 -58.32 13.60
CA MET A 229 55.28 -57.21 14.18
C MET A 229 55.31 -55.99 13.25
N LYS A 230 55.57 -56.20 11.95
CA LYS A 230 55.52 -55.13 10.93
C LYS A 230 54.12 -54.52 10.79
N ALA A 231 53.08 -55.35 10.73
CA ALA A 231 51.70 -54.86 10.66
C ALA A 231 51.30 -54.05 11.91
N THR A 232 51.84 -54.40 13.08
CA THR A 232 51.59 -53.68 14.33
C THR A 232 52.30 -52.32 14.35
N GLU A 233 53.51 -52.20 13.79
CA GLU A 233 54.23 -50.93 13.67
C GLU A 233 53.51 -49.95 12.74
N GLU A 234 52.90 -50.43 11.64
CA GLU A 234 52.06 -49.60 10.73
C GLU A 234 50.77 -49.09 11.40
N ILE A 235 50.17 -49.87 12.31
CA ILE A 235 48.97 -49.47 13.05
C ILE A 235 49.29 -48.42 14.13
N THR A 236 50.49 -48.49 14.72
CA THR A 236 50.91 -47.62 15.86
C THR A 236 51.18 -46.17 15.43
N GLY A 237 51.35 -45.91 14.12
CA GLY A 237 51.50 -44.55 13.56
C GLY A 237 50.24 -43.67 13.64
N ASN A 238 49.05 -44.24 13.90
CA ASN A 238 47.81 -43.48 14.07
C ASN A 238 47.31 -43.55 15.51
N LYS A 239 47.18 -42.37 16.12
CA LYS A 239 47.05 -42.00 17.55
C LYS A 239 45.86 -42.60 18.35
N VAL A 240 45.22 -43.67 17.89
CA VAL A 240 43.96 -44.22 18.47
C VAL A 240 44.19 -45.35 19.48
N LEU A 241 45.37 -45.98 19.52
CA LEU A 241 45.66 -47.13 20.41
C LEU A 241 46.60 -46.80 21.59
N TYR A 242 46.62 -45.54 22.05
CA TYR A 242 47.45 -45.09 23.18
C TYR A 242 46.83 -45.38 24.56
N ASN A 243 46.11 -46.50 24.70
CA ASN A 243 45.69 -46.98 26.03
C ASN A 243 46.74 -47.96 26.57
N ASN A 244 47.22 -47.70 27.79
CA ASN A 244 48.40 -48.23 28.52
C ASN A 244 48.75 -49.75 28.43
N GLY A 245 47.98 -50.60 27.76
CA GLY A 245 48.24 -52.04 27.62
C GLY A 245 49.10 -52.42 26.41
N MET A 246 48.85 -51.81 25.24
CA MET A 246 49.48 -52.23 23.98
C MET A 246 51.00 -52.00 23.91
N PRO A 247 51.53 -50.84 24.37
CA PRO A 247 52.98 -50.64 24.42
C PRO A 247 53.70 -51.63 25.36
N LYS A 248 53.03 -52.01 26.47
CA LYS A 248 53.56 -52.97 27.45
C LYS A 248 53.63 -54.38 26.87
N LEU A 249 52.56 -54.81 26.18
CA LEU A 249 52.51 -56.08 25.45
C LEU A 249 53.56 -56.14 24.34
N LEU A 250 53.69 -55.08 23.55
CA LEU A 250 54.70 -54.99 22.48
C LEU A 250 56.13 -55.12 23.04
N LYS A 251 56.41 -54.45 24.17
CA LYS A 251 57.71 -54.55 24.86
C LYS A 251 57.96 -55.97 25.38
N GLN A 252 56.95 -56.66 25.91
CA GLN A 252 57.06 -58.04 26.36
C GLN A 252 57.27 -59.03 25.20
N LEU A 253 56.54 -58.86 24.08
CA LEU A 253 56.72 -59.64 22.86
C LEU A 253 58.12 -59.47 22.26
N LYS A 254 58.62 -58.23 22.16
CA LYS A 254 60.01 -57.96 21.73
C LYS A 254 61.03 -58.61 22.67
N LYS A 255 60.77 -58.63 23.99
CA LYS A 255 61.65 -59.30 24.96
C LYS A 255 61.63 -60.83 24.80
N ASN A 256 60.48 -61.44 24.57
CA ASN A 256 60.34 -62.89 24.42
C ASN A 256 60.91 -63.39 23.09
N SER A 257 60.70 -62.65 22.00
CA SER A 257 61.31 -62.94 20.70
C SER A 257 62.85 -62.92 20.77
N LYS A 258 63.44 -61.90 21.43
CA LYS A 258 64.89 -61.86 21.64
C LYS A 258 65.41 -63.02 22.51
N ARG A 259 64.65 -63.45 23.52
CA ARG A 259 65.00 -64.63 24.34
C ARG A 259 64.94 -65.91 23.51
N LEU A 260 63.92 -66.09 22.68
CA LEU A 260 63.80 -67.22 21.76
C LEU A 260 64.98 -67.28 20.77
N ALA A 261 65.34 -66.14 20.17
CA ALA A 261 66.50 -66.06 19.28
C ALA A 261 67.83 -66.39 20.00
N ALA A 262 67.98 -65.94 21.25
CA ALA A 262 69.16 -66.25 22.05
C ALA A 262 69.23 -67.73 22.47
N ILE A 263 68.08 -68.38 22.72
CA ILE A 263 68.02 -69.82 23.01
C ILE A 263 68.46 -70.62 21.76
N CYS A 264 67.96 -70.25 20.58
CA CYS A 264 68.38 -70.86 19.31
C CYS A 264 69.88 -70.68 19.05
N ALA A 265 70.43 -69.50 19.30
CA ALA A 265 71.85 -69.23 19.11
C ALA A 265 72.76 -69.94 20.15
N SER A 266 72.20 -70.34 21.30
CA SER A 266 72.96 -71.06 22.34
C SER A 266 73.09 -72.57 22.09
N GLU A 267 72.22 -73.16 21.25
CA GLU A 267 72.31 -74.58 20.86
C GLU A 267 73.36 -74.82 19.76
N ASP A 268 73.72 -73.81 18.97
CA ASP A 268 74.74 -73.93 17.91
C ASP A 268 76.21 -73.84 18.41
N SER A 269 76.45 -73.67 19.73
CA SER A 269 77.81 -73.48 20.28
C SER A 269 78.25 -74.51 21.33
N SER A 270 77.48 -75.58 21.57
CA SER A 270 77.95 -76.72 22.37
C SER A 270 78.21 -77.94 21.50
N GLU A 271 79.46 -78.10 21.07
CA GLU A 271 79.96 -79.31 20.44
C GLU A 271 79.85 -80.55 21.34
N MET A 272 79.72 -81.69 20.64
CA MET A 272 80.13 -83.05 21.00
C MET A 272 79.24 -83.86 21.97
N ASN A 273 78.44 -84.79 21.44
CA ASN A 273 78.96 -86.11 21.04
C ASN A 273 77.88 -87.07 20.50
N THR A 274 78.19 -87.64 19.33
CA THR A 274 77.98 -89.05 18.89
C THR A 274 76.54 -89.62 18.97
N THR A 275 75.88 -90.12 17.93
CA THR A 275 76.34 -91.05 16.89
C THR A 275 75.20 -91.27 15.87
N LYS A 276 75.53 -91.13 14.58
CA LYS A 276 75.05 -91.86 13.38
C LYS A 276 73.56 -92.02 13.02
N CYS A 277 73.37 -91.84 11.71
CA CYS A 277 72.43 -92.53 10.80
C CYS A 277 70.96 -92.07 10.82
N TRP A 278 70.25 -91.94 9.70
CA TRP A 278 70.53 -91.99 8.25
C TRP A 278 69.21 -91.56 7.55
N PHE A 279 69.35 -91.04 6.32
CA PHE A 279 68.37 -90.98 5.23
C PHE A 279 67.33 -89.86 5.11
N CYS A 280 67.38 -89.28 3.90
CA CYS A 280 66.37 -88.51 3.20
C CYS A 280 65.06 -89.30 3.00
N PHE A 281 63.93 -88.62 3.19
CA PHE A 281 62.96 -88.30 2.13
C PHE A 281 62.22 -87.01 2.53
#